data_AF-A0A2V9CJL3-F1
#
_entry.id   AF-A0A2V9CJL3-F1
#
_cell.length_a   1.000
_cell.length_b   1.000
_cell.length_c   1.000
_cell.angle_alpha   90.00
_cell.angle_beta   90.00
_cell.angle_gamma   90.00
#
_symmetry.space_group_name_H-M   'P 1'
#
loop_
_entity.id
_entity.type
_entity.pdbx_description
1 polymer ?
#
loop_
_entity_poly.entity_id
_entity_poly.type
_entity_poly.pdbx_seq_one_letter_code
_entity_poly.pdbx_strand_id
1 'polypeptide(L)'
;GPVCLIGLRLGGTIAMMVARAQNDLAGLVLWDPVTNGREFLETVLSLQKQRMRFRRKPKRCKDVSSTTTDLLGFALNHSLRDSLEEIDMSTASPSPVEKVLIIKNDRQNGGESLPKDLIQLGALADYEHLSAPKIWEGTPEGTLLVPNQVLRSIVSWMVNKFP
;
A
#
# COMPACT_ATOMS: atom_id res chain seq x y z
N GLY A 1 2.92 -25.26 -7.81
CA GLY A 1 3.39 -24.93 -6.45
C GLY A 1 2.50 -23.84 -5.89
N PRO A 2 2.40 -23.68 -4.56
CA PRO A 2 1.58 -22.62 -3.97
C PRO A 2 2.06 -21.24 -4.42
N VAL A 3 1.16 -20.39 -4.90
CA VAL A 3 1.46 -19.02 -5.33
C VAL A 3 1.06 -18.06 -4.21
N CYS A 4 1.99 -17.20 -3.78
CA CYS A 4 1.73 -16.14 -2.82
C CYS A 4 1.91 -14.77 -3.48
N LEU A 5 1.00 -13.83 -3.19
CA LEU A 5 1.15 -12.43 -3.60
C LEU A 5 1.68 -11.59 -2.45
N ILE A 6 2.62 -10.70 -2.76
CA ILE A 6 3.18 -9.74 -1.81
C ILE A 6 3.04 -8.37 -2.43
N GLY A 7 2.45 -7.44 -1.69
CA GLY A 7 2.25 -6.08 -2.17
C GLY A 7 2.58 -5.03 -1.12
N LEU A 8 3.28 -3.98 -1.56
CA LEU A 8 3.64 -2.82 -0.76
C LEU A 8 2.72 -1.63 -1.09
N ARG A 9 2.14 -0.98 -0.08
CA ARG A 9 1.32 0.23 -0.22
C ARG A 9 0.15 0.00 -1.19
N LEU A 10 0.07 0.78 -2.28
CA LEU A 10 -0.93 0.58 -3.31
C LEU A 10 -0.81 -0.81 -3.96
N GLY A 11 0.40 -1.36 -4.08
CA GLY A 11 0.62 -2.73 -4.53
C GLY A 11 0.00 -3.78 -3.60
N GLY A 12 -0.03 -3.51 -2.29
CA GLY A 12 -0.74 -4.35 -1.30
C GLY A 12 -2.24 -4.33 -1.56
N THR A 13 -2.79 -3.15 -1.81
CA THR A 13 -4.20 -2.99 -2.18
C THR A 13 -4.57 -3.72 -3.45
N ILE A 14 -3.76 -3.60 -4.50
CA ILE A 14 -3.98 -4.30 -5.76
C ILE A 14 -3.88 -5.82 -5.55
N ALA A 15 -2.89 -6.29 -4.78
CA ALA A 15 -2.76 -7.71 -4.47
C ALA A 15 -4.00 -8.26 -3.74
N MET A 16 -4.56 -7.49 -2.80
CA MET A 16 -5.81 -7.82 -2.12
C MET A 16 -7.00 -7.89 -3.10
N MET A 17 -7.12 -6.93 -4.02
CA MET A 17 -8.17 -6.92 -5.04
C MET A 17 -8.07 -8.13 -5.98
N VAL A 18 -6.85 -8.47 -6.41
CA VAL A 18 -6.59 -9.66 -7.23
C VAL A 18 -6.95 -10.93 -6.46
N ALA A 19 -6.56 -11.01 -5.19
CA ALA A 19 -6.89 -12.16 -4.35
C ALA A 19 -8.41 -12.30 -4.13
N ARG A 20 -9.17 -11.20 -4.11
CA ARG A 20 -10.65 -11.26 -4.06
C ARG A 20 -11.25 -11.77 -5.37
N ALA A 21 -10.57 -11.58 -6.49
CA ALA A 21 -11.03 -12.01 -7.80
C ALA A 21 -10.57 -13.42 -8.19
N GLN A 22 -9.57 -13.98 -7.51
CA GLN A 22 -8.96 -15.28 -7.84
C GLN A 22 -8.86 -16.20 -6.63
N ASN A 23 -9.30 -17.44 -6.78
CA ASN A 23 -9.29 -18.44 -5.70
C ASN A 23 -8.05 -19.35 -5.68
N ASP A 24 -7.05 -19.12 -6.53
CA ASP A 24 -5.86 -19.99 -6.70
C ASP A 24 -4.62 -19.50 -5.93
N LEU A 25 -4.80 -18.55 -5.02
CA LEU A 25 -3.71 -18.02 -4.21
C LEU A 25 -3.61 -18.78 -2.89
N ALA A 26 -2.40 -19.25 -2.59
CA ALA A 26 -2.12 -19.94 -1.35
C ALA A 26 -2.00 -18.98 -0.16
N GLY A 27 -1.54 -17.75 -0.41
CA GLY A 27 -1.38 -16.73 0.62
C GLY A 27 -1.20 -15.32 0.10
N LEU A 28 -1.39 -14.34 0.98
CA LEU A 28 -1.31 -12.92 0.67
C LEU A 28 -0.54 -12.17 1.76
N VAL A 29 0.40 -11.32 1.34
CA VAL A 29 1.16 -10.44 2.23
C VAL A 29 0.86 -8.98 1.88
N LEU A 30 0.30 -8.26 2.84
CA LEU A 30 -0.08 -6.87 2.74
C LEU A 30 0.88 -6.02 3.58
N TRP A 31 1.83 -5.37 2.91
CA TRP A 31 2.79 -4.50 3.56
C TRP A 31 2.38 -3.02 3.41
N ASP A 32 2.02 -2.40 4.53
CA ASP A 32 1.48 -1.05 4.63
C ASP A 32 0.41 -0.74 3.58
N PRO A 33 -0.59 -1.62 3.39
CA PRO A 33 -1.56 -1.47 2.31
C PRO A 33 -2.32 -0.15 2.42
N VAL A 34 -2.71 0.41 1.28
CA VAL A 34 -3.60 1.57 1.25
C VAL A 34 -5.04 1.09 1.49
N THR A 35 -5.58 1.41 2.65
CA THR A 35 -6.96 1.03 3.04
C THR A 35 -8.00 2.04 2.61
N ASN A 36 -7.62 3.32 2.50
CA ASN A 36 -8.48 4.40 2.05
C ASN A 36 -7.74 5.23 0.99
N GLY A 37 -8.34 5.30 -0.19
CA GLY A 37 -7.79 5.99 -1.34
C GLY A 37 -7.65 7.50 -1.17
N ARG A 38 -8.64 8.14 -0.56
CA ARG A 38 -8.66 9.60 -0.34
C ARG A 38 -7.57 10.01 0.63
N GLU A 39 -7.45 9.31 1.77
CA GLU A 39 -6.39 9.54 2.77
C GLU A 39 -5.00 9.35 2.15
N PHE A 40 -4.84 8.33 1.30
CA PHE A 40 -3.60 8.11 0.57
C PHE A 40 -3.26 9.26 -0.37
N LEU A 41 -4.22 9.72 -1.20
CA LEU A 41 -4.00 10.85 -2.10
C LEU A 41 -3.66 12.13 -1.33
N GLU A 42 -4.36 12.42 -0.24
CA GLU A 42 -4.05 13.56 0.65
C GLU A 42 -2.61 13.47 1.20
N THR A 43 -2.20 12.27 1.62
CA THR A 43 -0.84 12.01 2.12
C THR A 43 0.20 12.23 1.03
N VAL A 44 0.00 11.71 -0.19
CA VAL A 44 0.96 11.88 -1.28
C VAL A 44 1.04 13.35 -1.73
N LEU A 45 -0.10 14.04 -1.80
CA LEU A 45 -0.15 15.46 -2.15
C LEU A 45 0.51 16.34 -1.09
N SER A 46 0.38 16.00 0.20
CA SER A 46 1.05 16.74 1.28
C SER A 46 2.57 16.54 1.22
N LEU A 47 3.04 15.32 0.98
CA LEU A 47 4.46 15.00 0.75
C LEU A 47 5.03 15.76 -0.45
N GLN A 48 4.28 15.83 -1.56
CA GLN A 48 4.69 16.60 -2.73
C GLN A 48 4.80 18.10 -2.40
N LYS A 49 3.82 18.69 -1.71
CA LYS A 49 3.87 20.09 -1.28
C LYS A 49 5.11 20.34 -0.41
N GLN A 50 5.41 19.44 0.53
CA GLN A 50 6.59 19.55 1.39
C GLN A 50 7.89 19.47 0.59
N ARG A 51 8.03 18.53 -0.35
CA ARG A 51 9.22 18.43 -1.23
C ARG A 51 9.38 19.63 -2.16
N MET A 52 8.27 20.21 -2.60
CA MET A 52 8.26 21.39 -3.49
C MET A 52 8.56 22.70 -2.76
N ARG A 53 8.34 22.80 -1.44
CA ARG A 53 8.65 24.01 -0.64
C ARG A 53 10.11 24.46 -0.77
N PHE A 54 11.03 23.52 -0.95
CA PHE A 54 12.47 23.77 -1.03
C PHE A 54 13.01 23.79 -2.48
N ARG A 55 12.16 23.60 -3.49
CA ARG A 55 12.55 23.64 -4.90
C ARG A 55 12.16 24.97 -5.55
N ARG A 56 13.06 25.53 -6.37
CA ARG A 56 12.74 26.71 -7.19
C ARG A 56 11.52 26.39 -8.05
N LYS A 57 10.47 27.24 -7.99
CA LYS A 57 9.29 27.09 -8.84
C LYS A 57 9.73 26.98 -10.30
N PRO A 58 9.39 25.89 -11.02
CA PRO A 58 9.67 25.84 -12.45
C PRO A 58 8.92 26.98 -13.14
N LYS A 59 9.53 27.60 -14.16
CA LYS A 59 8.84 28.56 -15.02
C LYS A 59 7.63 27.83 -15.62
N ARG A 60 6.41 28.28 -15.29
CA ARG A 60 5.17 27.72 -15.83
C ARG A 60 5.25 27.77 -17.36
N CYS A 61 5.41 26.62 -18.01
CA CYS A 61 5.08 26.47 -19.42
C CYS A 61 3.55 26.46 -19.50
N LYS A 62 2.98 27.36 -20.31
CA LYS A 62 1.54 27.66 -20.36
C LYS A 62 0.69 26.59 -21.08
N ASP A 63 1.21 25.38 -21.31
CA ASP A 63 0.59 24.35 -22.17
C ASP A 63 0.24 23.03 -21.45
N VAL A 64 0.05 23.06 -20.13
CA VAL A 64 -0.54 21.91 -19.44
C VAL A 64 -2.05 22.10 -19.42
N SER A 65 -2.77 21.35 -20.25
CA SER A 65 -4.22 21.24 -20.23
C SER A 65 -4.72 21.13 -18.79
N SER A 66 -5.75 21.90 -18.44
CA SER A 66 -6.33 22.04 -17.10
C SER A 66 -6.93 20.76 -16.49
N THR A 67 -6.70 19.60 -17.09
CA THR A 67 -7.29 18.29 -16.79
C THR A 67 -6.32 17.29 -16.14
N THR A 68 -5.06 17.67 -15.94
CA THR A 68 -4.03 16.80 -15.32
C THR A 68 -3.42 17.44 -14.09
N THR A 69 -3.56 16.76 -12.94
CA THR A 69 -2.86 17.14 -11.71
C THR A 69 -1.51 16.44 -11.69
N ASP A 70 -0.42 17.15 -11.43
CA ASP A 70 0.89 16.53 -11.29
C ASP A 70 1.00 15.88 -9.89
N LEU A 71 1.24 14.56 -9.85
CA LEU A 71 1.53 13.79 -8.65
C LEU A 71 2.99 13.27 -8.71
N LEU A 72 3.88 13.87 -7.92
CA LEU A 72 5.31 13.51 -7.84
C LEU A 72 6.06 13.47 -9.20
N GLY A 73 5.65 14.27 -10.17
CA GLY A 73 6.25 14.32 -11.52
C GLY A 73 5.51 13.49 -12.56
N PHE A 74 4.38 12.86 -12.20
CA PHE A 74 3.54 12.09 -13.10
C PHE A 74 2.18 12.74 -13.29
N ALA A 75 1.64 12.70 -14.52
CA ALA A 75 0.31 13.20 -14.79
C ALA A 75 -0.75 12.27 -14.19
N LEU A 76 -1.47 12.76 -13.19
CA LEU A 76 -2.67 12.14 -12.64
C LEU A 76 -3.88 12.69 -13.40
N ASN A 77 -4.42 11.89 -14.31
CA ASN A 77 -5.66 12.20 -15.00
C ASN A 77 -6.87 11.98 -14.05
N HIS A 78 -8.03 12.54 -14.41
CA HIS A 78 -9.25 12.43 -13.60
C HIS A 78 -9.67 10.97 -13.38
N SER A 79 -9.68 10.14 -14.41
CA SER A 79 -10.09 8.73 -14.29
C SER A 79 -9.24 7.95 -13.28
N LEU A 80 -7.92 8.09 -13.29
CA LEU A 80 -7.03 7.42 -12.34
C LEU A 80 -7.23 7.98 -10.92
N ARG A 81 -7.45 9.30 -10.80
CA ARG A 81 -7.76 9.90 -9.51
C ARG A 81 -9.05 9.34 -8.94
N ASP A 82 -10.12 9.29 -9.73
CA ASP A 82 -11.42 8.80 -9.32
C ASP A 82 -11.32 7.33 -8.89
N SER A 83 -10.64 6.47 -9.68
CA SER A 83 -10.38 5.07 -9.31
C SER A 83 -9.55 4.92 -8.04
N LEU A 84 -8.60 5.82 -7.78
CA LEU A 84 -7.86 5.82 -6.52
C LEU A 84 -8.74 6.25 -5.36
N GLU A 85 -9.60 7.26 -5.52
CA GLU A 85 -10.52 7.73 -4.47
C GLU A 85 -11.62 6.71 -4.10
N GLU A 86 -11.95 5.81 -5.03
CA GLU A 86 -12.87 4.68 -4.82
C GLU A 86 -12.28 3.55 -3.97
N ILE A 87 -10.96 3.55 -3.72
CA ILE A 87 -10.33 2.52 -2.88
C ILE A 87 -10.86 2.62 -1.45
N ASP A 88 -11.57 1.59 -1.04
CA ASP A 88 -12.00 1.37 0.33
C ASP A 88 -11.88 -0.12 0.68
N MET A 89 -11.00 -0.46 1.62
CA MET A 89 -10.83 -1.84 2.09
C MET A 89 -11.86 -2.28 3.13
N SER A 90 -12.62 -1.35 3.72
CA SER A 90 -13.62 -1.63 4.74
C SER A 90 -14.91 -2.23 4.18
N THR A 91 -15.11 -2.17 2.85
CA THR A 91 -16.28 -2.76 2.21
C THR A 91 -16.24 -4.28 2.35
N ALA A 92 -17.24 -4.83 3.05
CA ALA A 92 -17.36 -6.25 3.33
C ALA A 92 -17.37 -7.08 2.03
N SER A 93 -16.42 -7.99 1.91
CA SER A 93 -16.36 -9.03 0.90
C SER A 93 -15.67 -10.24 1.54
N PRO A 94 -16.05 -11.48 1.18
CA PRO A 94 -15.46 -12.68 1.79
C PRO A 94 -13.94 -12.65 1.74
N SER A 95 -13.29 -13.34 2.69
CA SER A 95 -11.83 -13.41 2.73
C SER A 95 -11.31 -13.93 1.39
N PRO A 96 -10.38 -13.22 0.74
CA PRO A 96 -9.87 -13.61 -0.57
C PRO A 96 -9.00 -14.88 -0.54
N VAL A 97 -8.38 -15.16 0.61
CA VAL A 97 -7.46 -16.28 0.79
C VAL A 97 -7.49 -16.77 2.23
N GLU A 98 -7.14 -18.03 2.43
CA GLU A 98 -7.13 -18.64 3.77
C GLU A 98 -6.06 -18.01 4.68
N LYS A 99 -4.88 -17.67 4.14
CA LYS A 99 -3.73 -17.20 4.94
C LYS A 99 -3.29 -15.81 4.51
N VAL A 100 -3.32 -14.86 5.45
CA VAL A 100 -2.93 -13.46 5.19
C VAL A 100 -1.92 -13.00 6.23
N LEU A 101 -0.88 -12.29 5.80
CA LEU A 101 0.01 -11.53 6.68
C LEU A 101 -0.19 -10.04 6.40
N ILE A 102 -0.46 -9.27 7.45
CA ILE A 102 -0.48 -7.80 7.38
C ILE A 102 0.70 -7.26 8.15
N ILE A 103 1.54 -6.47 7.48
CA ILE A 103 2.65 -5.75 8.10
C ILE A 103 2.34 -4.25 8.03
N LYS A 104 2.32 -3.57 9.17
CA LYS A 104 2.20 -2.10 9.23
C LYS A 104 3.38 -1.45 9.92
N ASN A 105 3.83 -0.33 9.38
CA ASN A 105 4.96 0.44 9.86
C ASN A 105 4.57 1.56 10.83
N ASP A 106 3.32 2.04 10.77
CA ASP A 106 2.77 2.99 11.73
C ASP A 106 1.71 2.33 12.62
N ARG A 107 1.72 2.68 13.91
CA ARG A 107 0.79 2.19 14.92
C ARG A 107 -0.51 2.99 14.97
N GLN A 108 -0.50 4.23 14.47
CA GLN A 108 -1.53 5.23 14.74
C GLN A 108 -2.71 5.20 13.75
N ASN A 109 -2.52 4.79 12.49
CA ASN A 109 -3.59 4.88 11.48
C ASN A 109 -4.37 3.57 11.32
N GLY A 110 -5.45 3.43 12.11
CA GLY A 110 -6.52 2.44 11.87
C GLY A 110 -6.01 1.02 11.66
N GLY A 111 -4.86 0.69 12.28
CA GLY A 111 -4.07 -0.51 12.00
C GLY A 111 -4.81 -1.81 12.23
N GLU A 112 -5.62 -1.80 13.28
CA GLU A 112 -6.24 -2.99 13.84
C GLU A 112 -7.58 -3.37 13.22
N SER A 113 -8.24 -2.48 12.46
CA SER A 113 -9.52 -2.83 11.86
C SER A 113 -9.33 -3.88 10.77
N LEU A 114 -8.35 -3.67 9.87
CA LEU A 114 -8.14 -4.57 8.73
C LEU A 114 -7.89 -6.05 9.13
N PRO A 115 -6.98 -6.39 10.08
CA PRO A 115 -6.84 -7.77 10.53
C PRO A 115 -8.12 -8.32 11.16
N LYS A 116 -8.82 -7.52 11.97
CA LYS A 116 -10.07 -7.93 12.63
C LYS A 116 -11.16 -8.23 11.60
N ASP A 117 -11.29 -7.36 10.58
CA ASP A 117 -12.24 -7.51 9.49
C ASP A 117 -11.96 -8.80 8.70
N LEU A 118 -10.69 -9.07 8.36
CA LEU A 118 -10.33 -10.31 7.65
C LEU A 118 -10.58 -11.58 8.47
N ILE A 119 -10.30 -11.56 9.78
CA ILE A 119 -10.58 -12.69 10.68
C ILE A 119 -12.10 -12.95 10.75
N GLN A 120 -12.91 -11.88 10.86
CA GLN A 120 -14.37 -12.01 10.82
C GLN A 120 -14.89 -12.59 9.50
N LEU A 121 -14.17 -12.33 8.41
CA LEU A 121 -14.46 -12.86 7.08
C LEU A 121 -13.88 -14.27 6.83
N GLY A 122 -13.31 -14.91 7.84
CA GLY A 122 -12.82 -16.30 7.81
C GLY A 122 -11.35 -16.48 7.43
N ALA A 123 -10.56 -15.40 7.33
CA ALA A 123 -9.13 -15.48 7.07
C ALA A 123 -8.34 -15.88 8.33
N LEU A 124 -7.30 -16.70 8.15
CA LEU A 124 -6.18 -16.80 9.09
C LEU A 124 -5.25 -15.61 8.86
N ALA A 125 -5.61 -14.46 9.44
CA ALA A 125 -4.83 -13.23 9.33
C ALA A 125 -3.85 -13.08 10.50
N ASP A 126 -2.56 -13.03 10.20
CA ASP A 126 -1.51 -12.61 11.14
C ASP A 126 -1.23 -11.11 10.95
N TYR A 127 -1.01 -10.40 12.06
CA TYR A 127 -0.69 -8.97 12.06
C TYR A 127 0.64 -8.70 12.75
N GLU A 128 1.54 -8.04 12.04
CA GLU A 128 2.82 -7.60 12.56
C GLU A 128 2.98 -6.09 12.44
N HIS A 129 3.39 -5.46 13.54
CA HIS A 129 3.82 -4.08 13.53
C HIS A 129 5.34 -4.03 13.57
N LEU A 130 5.95 -3.46 12.53
CA LEU A 130 7.40 -3.39 12.38
C LEU A 130 7.81 -1.95 12.10
N SER A 131 8.58 -1.35 13.01
CA SER A 131 9.18 -0.03 12.77
C SER A 131 10.37 -0.18 11.83
N ALA A 132 10.10 -0.01 10.54
CA ALA A 132 11.06 -0.16 9.46
C ALA A 132 11.20 1.16 8.67
N PRO A 133 12.28 1.34 7.89
CA PRO A 133 12.36 2.49 6.99
C PRO A 133 11.18 2.54 6.01
N LYS A 134 10.50 3.70 5.93
CA LYS A 134 9.46 3.96 4.93
C LYS A 134 10.11 4.20 3.56
N ILE A 135 10.48 3.11 2.87
CA ILE A 135 11.29 3.17 1.63
C ILE A 135 10.66 4.00 0.49
N TRP A 136 9.34 4.25 0.56
CA TRP A 136 8.60 5.09 -0.39
C TRP A 136 8.75 6.60 -0.14
N GLU A 137 9.26 7.02 1.02
CA GLU A 137 9.46 8.44 1.37
C GLU A 137 10.79 9.00 0.86
N GLY A 138 11.70 8.13 0.39
CA GLY A 138 13.04 8.51 -0.03
C GLY A 138 13.87 9.10 1.11
N THR A 139 15.20 9.11 0.98
CA THR A 139 16.08 9.83 1.90
C THR A 139 16.54 11.15 1.27
N PRO A 140 16.87 12.17 2.08
CA PRO A 140 17.45 13.41 1.57
C PRO A 140 18.73 13.18 0.74
N GLU A 141 19.46 12.11 1.06
CA GLU A 141 20.73 11.72 0.46
C GLU A 141 20.56 10.86 -0.80
N GLY A 142 19.34 10.43 -1.13
CA GLY A 142 19.07 9.52 -2.26
C GLY A 142 19.53 8.07 -2.01
N THR A 143 19.93 7.74 -0.79
CA THR A 143 20.30 6.38 -0.36
C THR A 143 19.07 5.48 -0.26
N LEU A 144 19.19 4.26 -0.81
CA LEU A 144 18.18 3.22 -0.69
C LEU A 144 18.33 2.52 0.66
N LEU A 145 17.32 2.66 1.53
CA LEU A 145 17.24 1.90 2.78
C LEU A 145 16.63 0.53 2.49
N VAL A 146 17.30 -0.54 2.88
CA VAL A 146 16.80 -1.92 2.74
C VAL A 146 16.08 -2.33 4.03
N PRO A 147 14.77 -2.62 3.99
CA PRO A 147 13.98 -2.97 5.17
C PRO A 147 14.13 -4.47 5.48
N ASN A 148 15.34 -4.88 5.86
CA ASN A 148 15.70 -6.29 6.12
C ASN A 148 14.78 -6.95 7.15
N GLN A 149 14.33 -6.20 8.16
CA GLN A 149 13.43 -6.72 9.18
C GLN A 149 12.09 -7.18 8.59
N VAL A 150 11.51 -6.38 7.69
CA VAL A 150 10.23 -6.70 7.04
C VAL A 150 10.41 -7.90 6.12
N LEU A 151 11.46 -7.92 5.30
CA LEU A 151 11.73 -9.04 4.39
C LEU A 151 11.91 -10.37 5.16
N ARG A 152 12.63 -10.34 6.28
CA ARG A 152 12.82 -11.52 7.14
C ARG A 152 11.53 -12.00 7.79
N SER A 153 10.66 -11.07 8.22
CA SER A 153 9.33 -11.41 8.73
C SER A 153 8.50 -12.12 7.67
N ILE A 154 8.43 -11.55 6.45
CA ILE A 154 7.70 -12.14 5.32
C ILE A 154 8.21 -13.55 4.99
N VAL A 155 9.53 -13.73 4.88
CA VAL A 155 10.13 -15.04 4.60
C VAL A 155 9.85 -16.04 5.71
N SER A 156 10.02 -15.64 6.97
CA SER A 156 9.74 -16.51 8.13
C SER A 156 8.28 -16.95 8.15
N TRP A 157 7.36 -16.03 7.88
CA TRP A 157 5.93 -16.34 7.79
C TRP A 157 5.63 -17.34 6.67
N MET A 158 6.20 -17.14 5.47
CA MET A 158 5.98 -18.05 4.35
C MET A 158 6.49 -19.47 4.66
N VAL A 159 7.69 -19.59 5.22
CA VAL A 159 8.27 -20.89 5.61
C VAL A 159 7.42 -21.61 6.67
N ASN A 160 6.89 -20.87 7.64
CA ASN A 160 6.06 -21.44 8.70
C ASN A 160 4.66 -21.87 8.22
N LYS A 161 4.09 -21.16 7.24
CA LYS A 161 2.71 -21.39 6.77
C LYS A 161 2.60 -22.34 5.58
N PHE A 162 3.69 -22.53 4.85
CA PHE A 162 3.77 -23.37 3.65
C PHE A 162 5.05 -24.24 3.70
N PRO A 163 5.09 -25.26 4.59
CA PRO A 163 6.20 -26.20 4.66
C PRO A 163 6.31 -27.09 3.40
#